data_AF-A0A4W2DUR3-F1
#
_entry.id   AF-A0A4W2DUR3-F1
#
_cell.length_a   1.000
_cell.length_b   1.000
_cell.length_c   1.000
_cell.angle_alpha   90.00
_cell.angle_beta   90.00
_cell.angle_gamma   90.00
#
_symmetry.space_group_name_H-M   'P 1'
#
loop_
_entity.id
_entity.type
_entity.pdbx_description
1 polymer ?
#
loop_
_entity_poly.entity_id
_entity_poly.type
_entity_poly.pdbx_seq_one_letter_code
_entity_poly.pdbx_strand_id
1 'polypeptide(L)'
;YGDLYVQGVGPRGFPLRLQATEVSINPVEFNPDFTVRMIPKVEWAALLEVVDTLHLTEVPKEPIQGYEHNEEFLRKMHHVLLEVEVLGTLVKRPTALPLAC
;
A
#
# COMPACT_ATOMS: atom_id res chain seq x y z
N TYR A 1 12.37 -31.62 -18.28
CA TYR A 1 13.41 -30.62 -17.96
C TYR A 1 13.11 -29.36 -18.72
N GLY A 2 12.53 -28.40 -18.04
CA GLY A 2 12.08 -27.14 -18.59
C GLY A 2 11.78 -26.26 -17.41
N ASP A 3 12.85 -25.91 -16.69
CA ASP A 3 12.78 -25.06 -15.51
C ASP A 3 12.18 -23.72 -15.95
N LEU A 4 10.99 -23.42 -15.44
CA LEU A 4 10.38 -22.11 -15.56
C LEU A 4 11.27 -21.15 -14.78
N TYR A 5 12.28 -20.58 -15.44
CA TYR A 5 13.08 -19.49 -14.90
C TYR A 5 12.16 -18.28 -14.73
N VAL A 6 11.57 -18.14 -13.56
CA VAL A 6 11.04 -16.84 -13.13
C VAL A 6 12.28 -15.98 -12.93
N GLN A 7 12.60 -15.14 -13.91
CA GLN A 7 13.67 -14.15 -13.79
C GLN A 7 13.37 -13.35 -12.53
N GLY A 8 14.18 -13.60 -11.49
CA GLY A 8 13.98 -13.03 -10.17
C GLY A 8 13.83 -11.54 -10.30
N VAL A 9 12.64 -11.03 -9.99
CA VAL A 9 12.48 -9.60 -9.78
C VAL A 9 13.31 -9.34 -8.53
N GLY A 10 14.53 -8.83 -8.69
CA GLY A 10 15.36 -8.44 -7.55
C GLY A 10 14.60 -7.46 -6.66
N PRO A 11 15.18 -7.01 -5.52
CA PRO A 11 14.50 -6.13 -4.55
C PRO A 11 13.91 -4.82 -5.15
N ARG A 12 14.27 -4.50 -6.39
CA ARG A 12 13.74 -3.39 -7.21
C ARG A 12 12.29 -3.56 -7.69
N GLY A 13 11.64 -4.68 -7.42
CA GLY A 13 10.27 -4.97 -7.90
C GLY A 13 9.13 -4.33 -7.10
N PHE A 14 9.44 -3.78 -5.94
CA PHE A 14 8.46 -3.27 -4.98
C PHE A 14 8.75 -1.80 -4.62
N PRO A 15 7.71 -0.98 -4.35
CA PRO A 15 6.29 -1.24 -4.59
C PRO A 15 5.88 -1.28 -6.05
N LEU A 16 4.81 -2.04 -6.30
CA LEU A 16 4.12 -2.12 -7.59
C LEU A 16 3.37 -0.81 -7.86
N ARG A 17 3.24 -0.43 -9.13
CA ARG A 17 2.41 0.69 -9.56
C ARG A 17 0.95 0.23 -9.63
N LEU A 18 0.07 0.89 -8.90
CA LEU A 18 -1.37 0.68 -8.99
C LEU A 18 -1.95 1.54 -10.10
N GLN A 19 -2.69 0.92 -11.02
CA GLN A 19 -3.56 1.63 -11.96
C GLN A 19 -5.01 1.30 -11.61
N ALA A 20 -5.62 2.19 -10.81
CA ALA A 20 -6.99 2.05 -10.36
C ALA A 20 -7.96 2.35 -11.50
N THR A 21 -8.91 1.44 -11.73
CA THR A 21 -10.03 1.63 -12.65
C THR A 21 -11.28 2.05 -11.89
N GLU A 22 -11.48 1.47 -10.70
CA GLU A 22 -12.63 1.72 -9.84
C GLU A 22 -12.21 1.58 -8.38
N VAL A 23 -12.83 2.39 -7.51
CA VAL A 23 -12.58 2.40 -6.07
C VAL A 23 -13.92 2.25 -5.36
N SER A 24 -14.03 1.25 -4.48
CA SER A 24 -15.19 1.02 -3.62
C SER A 24 -14.79 1.20 -2.17
N ILE A 25 -15.70 1.75 -1.36
CA ILE A 25 -15.52 1.85 0.09
C ILE A 25 -16.48 0.83 0.71
N ASN A 26 -15.91 -0.22 1.30
CA ASN A 26 -16.64 -1.28 1.97
C ASN A 26 -16.40 -1.17 3.48
N PRO A 27 -17.40 -0.72 4.27
CA PRO A 27 -17.22 -0.56 5.71
C PRO A 27 -16.88 -1.90 6.38
N VAL A 28 -15.84 -1.91 7.20
CA VAL A 28 -15.40 -3.08 7.97
C VAL A 28 -15.50 -2.74 9.45
N GLU A 29 -15.82 -3.72 10.31
CA GLU A 29 -15.82 -3.48 11.74
C GLU A 29 -14.44 -3.00 12.23
N PHE A 30 -14.42 -1.90 12.98
CA PHE A 30 -13.20 -1.32 13.49
C PHE A 30 -12.59 -2.21 14.58
N ASN A 31 -11.40 -2.73 14.32
CA ASN A 31 -10.61 -3.50 15.28
C ASN A 31 -9.27 -2.78 15.54
N PRO A 32 -9.12 -2.10 16.70
CA PRO A 32 -7.90 -1.36 17.01
C PRO A 32 -6.70 -2.28 17.19
N ASP A 33 -6.86 -3.44 17.84
CA ASP A 33 -5.77 -4.40 18.07
C ASP A 33 -5.20 -4.94 16.76
N PHE A 34 -6.07 -5.21 15.78
CA PHE A 34 -5.65 -5.62 14.45
C PHE A 34 -4.85 -4.50 13.76
N THR A 35 -5.37 -3.28 13.80
CA THR A 35 -4.76 -2.12 13.13
C THR A 35 -3.38 -1.81 13.71
N VAL A 36 -3.24 -1.83 15.03
CA VAL A 36 -1.96 -1.64 15.75
C VAL A 36 -0.91 -2.64 15.30
N ARG A 37 -1.29 -3.92 15.13
CA ARG A 37 -0.39 -4.99 14.70
C ARG A 37 -0.02 -4.92 13.21
N MET A 38 -0.81 -4.23 12.40
CA MET A 38 -0.58 -4.05 10.97
C MET A 38 0.36 -2.90 10.67
N ILE A 39 0.23 -1.78 11.39
CA ILE A 39 1.06 -0.57 11.22
C ILE A 39 2.57 -0.83 11.05
N PRO A 40 3.25 -1.64 11.90
CA PRO A 40 4.69 -1.88 11.74
C PRO A 40 5.06 -2.77 10.53
N LYS A 41 4.08 -3.41 9.89
CA LYS A 41 4.25 -4.25 8.70
C LYS A 41 3.96 -3.50 7.40
N VAL A 42 3.42 -2.29 7.49
CA VAL A 42 3.08 -1.46 6.34
C VAL A 42 4.35 -0.83 5.79
N GLU A 43 4.56 -0.97 4.48
CA GLU A 43 5.54 -0.12 3.80
C GLU A 43 4.89 1.24 3.50
N TRP A 44 5.31 2.25 4.24
CA TRP A 44 4.74 3.60 4.18
C TRP A 44 4.93 4.28 2.83
N ALA A 45 6.08 4.10 2.18
CA ALA A 45 6.33 4.64 0.84
C ALA A 45 5.37 4.06 -0.21
N ALA A 46 5.05 2.76 -0.10
CA ALA A 46 4.10 2.09 -0.98
C ALA A 46 2.67 2.57 -0.74
N LEU A 47 2.28 2.70 0.53
CA LEU A 47 0.96 3.19 0.91
C LEU A 47 0.75 4.61 0.40
N LEU A 48 1.72 5.50 0.60
CA LEU A 48 1.65 6.88 0.15
C LEU A 48 1.52 7.02 -1.37
N GLU A 49 2.23 6.18 -2.15
CA GLU A 49 2.10 6.17 -3.61
C GLU A 49 0.68 5.78 -4.06
N VAL A 50 0.08 4.79 -3.40
CA VAL A 50 -1.30 4.37 -3.66
C VAL A 50 -2.28 5.48 -3.28
N VAL A 51 -2.11 6.04 -2.08
CA VAL A 51 -2.95 7.13 -1.55
C VAL A 51 -2.93 8.35 -2.47
N ASP A 52 -1.75 8.72 -2.98
CA ASP A 52 -1.59 9.82 -3.96
C ASP A 52 -2.30 9.48 -5.28
N THR A 53 -2.14 8.24 -5.77
CA THR A 53 -2.82 7.78 -6.99
C THR A 53 -4.35 7.82 -6.86
N LEU A 54 -4.86 7.50 -5.67
CA LEU A 54 -6.30 7.49 -5.36
C LEU A 54 -6.83 8.86 -4.88
N HIS A 55 -5.96 9.87 -4.77
CA HIS A 55 -6.29 11.21 -4.26
C HIS A 55 -6.92 11.20 -2.86
N LEU A 56 -6.50 10.28 -1.99
CA LEU A 56 -6.99 10.17 -0.61
C LEU A 56 -6.25 11.18 0.29
N THR A 57 -6.91 12.29 0.65
CA THR A 57 -6.26 13.41 1.36
C THR A 57 -6.01 13.21 2.86
N GLU A 58 -6.62 12.20 3.49
CA GLU A 58 -6.68 12.10 4.97
C GLU A 58 -5.79 11.00 5.58
N VAL A 59 -4.80 10.50 4.83
CA VAL A 59 -3.95 9.40 5.29
C VAL A 59 -2.72 9.94 6.04
N PRO A 60 -2.39 9.37 7.22
CA PRO A 60 -1.13 9.69 7.89
C PRO A 60 0.07 9.39 7.00
N LYS A 61 1.05 10.31 6.99
CA LYS A 61 2.26 10.14 6.18
C LYS A 61 3.29 9.21 6.82
N GLU A 62 3.29 9.16 8.14
CA GLU A 62 4.23 8.39 8.95
C GLU A 62 3.53 7.92 10.23
N PRO A 63 4.02 6.84 10.87
CA PRO A 63 3.52 6.43 12.17
C PRO A 63 3.94 7.45 13.24
N ILE A 64 2.99 7.88 14.07
CA ILE A 64 3.24 8.80 15.18
C ILE A 64 3.70 8.04 16.44
N GLN A 65 4.48 8.67 17.31
CA GLN A 65 4.84 8.06 18.59
C GLN A 65 3.58 7.82 19.43
N GLY A 66 3.43 6.60 19.98
CA GLY A 66 2.26 6.24 20.79
C GLY A 66 0.98 6.06 19.99
N TYR A 67 1.08 5.79 18.67
CA TYR A 67 -0.08 5.55 17.79
C TYR A 67 -1.06 4.49 18.33
N GLU A 68 -0.57 3.57 19.15
CA GLU A 68 -1.34 2.48 19.77
C GLU A 68 -2.52 2.98 20.61
N HIS A 69 -2.40 4.18 21.17
CA HIS A 69 -3.41 4.80 22.03
C HIS A 69 -4.17 5.93 21.31
N ASN A 70 -3.87 6.17 20.03
CA ASN A 70 -4.50 7.23 19.24
C ASN A 70 -5.59 6.64 18.36
N GLU A 71 -6.83 6.61 18.87
CA GLU A 71 -7.97 6.05 18.14
C GLU A 71 -8.22 6.75 16.80
N GLU A 72 -8.03 8.07 16.72
CA GLU A 72 -8.21 8.82 15.47
C GLU A 72 -7.24 8.36 14.39
N PHE A 73 -5.97 8.17 14.76
CA PHE A 73 -4.95 7.62 13.86
C PHE A 73 -5.29 6.19 13.45
N LEU A 74 -5.69 5.33 14.39
CA LEU A 74 -6.06 3.95 14.11
C LEU A 74 -7.27 3.86 13.19
N ARG A 75 -8.28 4.73 13.35
CA ARG A 75 -9.44 4.78 12.46
C ARG A 75 -9.07 5.19 11.05
N LYS A 76 -8.20 6.20 10.90
CA LYS A 76 -7.69 6.61 9.58
C LYS A 76 -6.92 5.48 8.89
N MET A 77 -6.06 4.77 9.64
CA MET A 77 -5.33 3.62 9.10
C MET A 77 -6.25 2.44 8.77
N HIS A 78 -7.24 2.15 9.61
CA HIS A 78 -8.23 1.10 9.36
C HIS A 78 -9.03 1.38 8.08
N HIS A 79 -9.52 2.60 7.90
CA HIS A 79 -10.23 3.02 6.69
C HIS A 79 -9.42 2.72 5.42
N VAL A 80 -8.16 3.17 5.39
CA VAL A 80 -7.32 3.04 4.19
C VAL A 80 -6.87 1.60 3.95
N LEU A 81 -6.58 0.84 5.02
CA LEU A 81 -6.04 -0.52 4.90
C LEU A 81 -7.12 -1.58 4.68
N LEU A 82 -8.35 -1.36 5.15
CA LEU A 82 -9.40 -2.38 5.20
C LEU A 82 -10.70 -1.99 4.50
N GLU A 83 -11.04 -0.69 4.45
CA GLU A 83 -12.30 -0.26 3.85
C GLU A 83 -12.17 0.15 2.39
N VAL A 84 -10.97 0.60 1.96
CA VAL A 84 -10.72 0.99 0.57
C VAL A 84 -10.37 -0.25 -0.26
N GLU A 85 -11.29 -0.66 -1.12
CA GLU A 85 -11.07 -1.67 -2.13
C GLU A 85 -10.86 -1.03 -3.50
N VAL A 86 -9.77 -1.41 -4.17
CA VAL A 86 -9.44 -0.90 -5.50
C VAL A 86 -9.52 -2.03 -6.52
N LEU A 87 -10.33 -1.82 -7.55
CA LEU A 87 -10.34 -2.64 -8.75
C LEU A 87 -9.43 -1.99 -9.79
N GLY A 88 -8.46 -2.75 -10.29
CA GLY A 88 -7.48 -2.21 -11.21
C GLY A 88 -6.41 -3.23 -11.58
N THR A 89 -5.32 -2.72 -12.14
CA THR A 89 -4.17 -3.56 -12.51
C THR A 89 -2.93 -3.15 -11.70
N LEU A 90 -2.14 -4.16 -11.31
CA LEU A 90 -0.84 -3.95 -10.70
C LEU A 90 0.24 -4.13 -11.75
N VAL A 91 1.04 -3.09 -11.96
CA VAL A 91 2.10 -3.10 -12.97
C VAL A 91 3.45 -3.04 -12.26
N LYS A 92 4.41 -3.85 -12.73
CA LYS A 92 5.79 -3.73 -12.27
C LYS A 92 6.30 -2.33 -12.61
N ARG A 93 7.01 -1.72 -11.66
CA ARG A 93 7.65 -0.43 -11.93
C ARG A 93 8.59 -0.58 -13.14
N PRO A 94 8.57 0.35 -14.12
CA PRO A 94 9.54 0.32 -15.19
C PRO A 94 10.93 0.36 -14.55
N THR A 95 11.72 -0.69 -14.76
CA THR A 95 13.15 -0.59 -14.47
C THR A 95 13.67 0.44 -15.46
N ALA A 96 14.23 1.54 -14.98
CA ALA A 96 14.96 2.44 -15.85
C ALA A 96 16.01 1.59 -16.56
N LEU A 97 15.82 1.36 -17.86
CA LEU A 97 16.88 0.83 -18.70
C LEU A 97 18.08 1.75 -18.45
N PRO A 98 19.26 1.23 -18.07
CA PRO A 98 20.44 2.08 -18.04
C PRO A 98 20.52 2.70 -19.43
N LEU A 99 20.53 4.03 -19.48
CA LEU A 99 20.73 4.78 -20.71
C LEU A 99 21.94 4.14 -21.40
N ALA A 100 21.69 3.44 -22.50
CA ALA A 100 22.75 2.94 -23.34
C ALA A 100 23.52 4.19 -23.82
N CYS A 101 24.74 4.34 -23.31
CA CYS A 101 25.70 5.31 -23.83
C CYS A 101 26.10 4.91 -25.26
#